data_AF-A0A7X9JGF4-F1
#
_entry.id   AF-A0A7X9JGF4-F1
#
_cell.length_a   1.000
_cell.length_b   1.000
_cell.length_c   1.000
_cell.angle_alpha   90.00
_cell.angle_beta   90.00
_cell.angle_gamma   90.00
#
_symmetry.space_group_name_H-M   'P 1'
#
loop_
_entity.id
_entity.type
_entity.pdbx_description
1 polymer ?
#
loop_
_entity_poly.entity_id
_entity_poly.type
_entity_poly.pdbx_seq_one_letter_code
_entity_poly.pdbx_strand_id
1 'polypeptide(L)'
;MFDIGNQDQKATQYPLRWDRFWARCIDLFLQAVLCFLIWIFSGIGSWVSGTIHKRDLQDISHLTNPHFWQVYLIFFAMMSLAFFLYEVFSVSVLGATPGKILFKIKIADREGRKLNFYNAFKRSIYLFWFGYYFYIFTFHGFIIGYWLSSRYYKKRGTFRWDQASDSIINQETLTRTRKRVYRFLAMCCLFVCMVPVPEISFSIGSLIGKLAL
;
A
#
# COMPACT_ATOMS: atom_id res chain seq x y z
N MET A 1 33.09 -15.10 -23.98
CA MET A 1 32.21 -16.12 -23.37
C MET A 1 31.03 -15.38 -22.77
N PHE A 2 29.89 -15.40 -23.46
CA PHE A 2 28.71 -14.63 -23.04
C PHE A 2 28.18 -15.19 -21.72
N ASP A 3 27.87 -14.28 -20.80
CA ASP A 3 27.38 -14.48 -19.44
C ASP A 3 25.93 -15.01 -19.46
N ILE A 4 25.77 -16.28 -19.86
CA ILE A 4 24.47 -16.96 -19.98
C ILE A 4 23.79 -17.07 -18.60
N GLY A 5 24.55 -17.21 -17.51
CA GLY A 5 24.01 -17.30 -16.15
C GLY A 5 23.35 -16.00 -15.63
N ASN A 6 23.84 -14.83 -16.05
CA ASN A 6 23.31 -13.54 -15.61
C ASN A 6 22.05 -13.12 -16.38
N GLN A 7 21.86 -13.63 -17.61
CA GLN A 7 20.66 -13.38 -18.42
C GLN A 7 19.45 -14.19 -17.88
N ASP A 8 19.65 -15.44 -17.47
CA ASP A 8 18.57 -16.30 -16.95
C ASP A 8 18.13 -15.90 -15.53
N GLN A 9 19.05 -15.45 -14.68
CA GLN A 9 18.71 -14.82 -13.39
C GLN A 9 17.97 -13.49 -13.56
N LYS A 10 18.34 -12.67 -14.55
CA LYS A 10 17.59 -11.43 -14.88
C LYS A 10 16.18 -11.73 -15.41
N ALA A 11 16.02 -12.78 -16.21
CA ALA A 11 14.73 -13.18 -16.77
C ALA A 11 13.75 -13.68 -15.68
N THR A 12 14.25 -14.39 -14.66
CA THR A 12 13.46 -14.85 -13.50
C THR A 12 13.17 -13.74 -12.47
N GLN A 13 14.00 -12.71 -12.39
CA GLN A 13 13.76 -11.53 -11.54
C GLN A 13 12.67 -10.57 -12.09
N TYR A 14 12.49 -10.49 -13.41
CA TYR A 14 11.53 -9.57 -14.04
C TYR A 14 10.05 -9.74 -13.60
N PRO A 15 9.49 -10.97 -13.48
CA PRO A 15 8.12 -11.16 -12.98
C PRO A 15 7.98 -10.80 -11.50
N LEU A 16 9.03 -11.03 -10.70
CA LEU A 16 9.03 -10.82 -9.25
C LEU A 16 8.83 -9.35 -8.87
N ARG A 17 9.35 -8.44 -9.71
CA ARG A 17 9.14 -7.00 -9.54
C ARG A 17 7.64 -6.67 -9.52
N TRP A 18 6.94 -6.86 -10.64
CA TRP A 18 5.55 -6.47 -10.74
C TRP A 18 4.61 -7.29 -9.86
N ASP A 19 4.92 -8.55 -9.57
CA ASP A 19 4.15 -9.34 -8.60
C ASP A 19 4.14 -8.67 -7.20
N ARG A 20 5.23 -8.00 -6.80
CA ARG A 20 5.29 -7.21 -5.56
C ARG A 20 4.45 -5.94 -5.62
N PHE A 21 4.33 -5.31 -6.80
CA PHE A 21 3.43 -4.16 -7.00
C PHE A 21 1.98 -4.58 -6.79
N TRP A 22 1.54 -5.65 -7.45
CA TRP A 22 0.17 -6.13 -7.36
C TRP A 22 -0.20 -6.63 -5.96
N ALA A 23 0.70 -7.37 -5.32
CA ALA A 23 0.56 -7.73 -3.90
C ALA A 23 0.30 -6.51 -3.02
N ARG A 24 1.02 -5.41 -3.28
CA ARG A 24 0.93 -4.18 -2.51
C ARG A 24 -0.39 -3.43 -2.76
N CYS A 25 -0.98 -3.49 -3.95
CA CYS A 25 -2.33 -2.93 -4.19
C CYS A 25 -3.40 -3.64 -3.34
N ILE A 26 -3.26 -4.95 -3.13
CA ILE A 26 -4.14 -5.70 -2.23
C ILE A 26 -3.91 -5.27 -0.77
N ASP A 27 -2.65 -5.15 -0.35
CA ASP A 27 -2.31 -4.66 0.99
C ASP A 27 -2.86 -3.25 1.26
N LEU A 28 -2.84 -2.38 0.25
CA LEU A 28 -3.42 -1.04 0.32
C LEU A 28 -4.91 -1.05 0.56
N PHE A 29 -5.63 -1.92 -0.14
CA PHE A 29 -7.06 -2.09 0.06
C PHE A 29 -7.37 -2.66 1.45
N LEU A 30 -6.65 -3.71 1.89
CA LEU A 30 -6.84 -4.28 3.23
C LEU A 30 -6.59 -3.24 4.32
N GLN A 31 -5.55 -2.42 4.17
CA GLN A 31 -5.27 -1.34 5.10
C GLN A 31 -6.35 -0.25 5.05
N ALA A 32 -6.82 0.13 3.86
CA ALA A 32 -7.89 1.11 3.72
C ALA A 32 -9.19 0.63 4.40
N VAL A 33 -9.54 -0.65 4.25
CA VAL A 33 -10.67 -1.26 4.96
C VAL A 33 -10.46 -1.23 6.47
N LEU A 34 -9.29 -1.63 6.97
CA LEU A 34 -8.98 -1.60 8.40
C LEU A 34 -9.10 -0.18 8.98
N CYS A 35 -8.54 0.80 8.27
CA CYS A 35 -8.61 2.20 8.63
C CYS A 35 -10.04 2.75 8.62
N PHE A 36 -10.83 2.37 7.62
CA PHE A 36 -12.25 2.74 7.53
C PHE A 36 -13.08 2.15 8.67
N LEU A 37 -12.84 0.89 9.04
CA LEU A 37 -13.47 0.26 10.20
C LEU A 37 -13.10 0.98 11.50
N ILE A 38 -11.81 1.28 11.71
CA ILE A 38 -11.36 2.08 12.87
C ILE A 38 -12.06 3.43 12.89
N TRP A 39 -12.20 4.10 11.75
CA TRP A 39 -12.87 5.40 11.65
C TRP A 39 -14.36 5.33 12.02
N ILE A 40 -15.07 4.27 11.61
CA ILE A 40 -16.47 4.03 12.01
C ILE A 40 -16.58 3.77 13.51
N PHE A 41 -15.79 2.82 14.04
CA PHE A 41 -15.94 2.35 15.42
C PHE A 41 -15.40 3.32 16.48
N SER A 42 -14.42 4.15 16.13
CA SER A 42 -13.84 5.12 17.06
C SER A 42 -14.72 6.35 17.32
N GLY A 43 -15.80 6.55 16.57
CA GLY A 43 -16.62 7.76 16.63
C GLY A 43 -15.92 9.01 16.08
N ILE A 44 -14.63 8.91 15.69
CA ILE A 44 -13.84 10.00 15.07
C ILE A 44 -14.55 10.52 13.82
N GLY A 45 -15.21 9.65 13.05
CA GLY A 45 -15.98 10.07 11.89
C GLY A 45 -17.14 10.99 12.20
N SER A 46 -17.81 10.80 13.33
CA SER A 46 -18.88 11.70 13.79
C SER A 46 -18.32 13.04 14.28
N TRP A 47 -17.13 13.04 14.88
CA TRP A 47 -16.45 14.26 15.32
C TRP A 47 -15.96 15.11 14.13
N VAL A 48 -15.30 14.48 13.15
CA VAL A 48 -14.84 15.15 11.91
C VAL A 48 -16.02 15.57 11.04
N SER A 49 -17.07 14.77 10.93
CA SER A 49 -18.27 15.14 10.16
C SER A 49 -19.11 16.22 10.86
N GLY A 50 -18.98 16.38 12.18
CA GLY A 50 -19.63 17.45 12.94
C GLY A 50 -18.91 18.80 12.79
N THR A 51 -17.62 18.80 12.48
CA THR A 51 -16.82 20.01 12.24
C THR A 51 -16.81 20.46 10.78
N ILE A 52 -17.05 19.55 9.84
CA ILE A 52 -17.14 19.86 8.40
C ILE A 52 -18.61 20.04 8.02
N HIS A 53 -19.06 21.27 7.76
CA HIS A 53 -20.44 21.52 7.35
C HIS A 53 -20.67 20.96 5.93
N LYS A 54 -21.82 20.32 5.65
CA LYS A 54 -22.10 19.71 4.33
C LYS A 54 -21.98 20.70 3.15
N ARG A 55 -22.13 22.00 3.39
CA ARG A 55 -21.88 23.06 2.39
C ARG A 55 -20.41 23.26 2.05
N ASP A 56 -19.51 23.04 3.00
CA ASP A 56 -18.07 23.30 2.81
C ASP A 56 -17.45 22.33 1.79
N LEU A 57 -17.98 21.11 1.65
CA LEU A 57 -17.50 20.12 0.69
C LEU A 57 -17.86 20.45 -0.77
N GLN A 58 -18.83 21.34 -1.02
CA GLN A 58 -19.24 21.74 -2.37
C GLN A 58 -18.63 23.06 -2.83
N ASP A 59 -18.08 23.86 -1.90
CA ASP A 59 -17.62 25.21 -2.19
C ASP A 59 -16.10 25.27 -2.21
N ILE A 60 -15.47 25.63 -3.33
CA ILE A 60 -14.00 25.60 -3.55
C ILE A 60 -13.23 26.43 -2.49
N SER A 61 -13.93 27.33 -1.79
CA SER A 61 -13.45 28.11 -0.65
C SER A 61 -12.87 27.26 0.51
N HIS A 62 -13.22 25.97 0.65
CA HIS A 62 -12.58 25.11 1.66
C HIS A 62 -11.10 24.82 1.35
N LEU A 63 -10.66 24.87 0.09
CA LEU A 63 -9.27 24.64 -0.30
C LEU A 63 -8.33 25.77 0.16
N THR A 64 -8.85 26.96 0.46
CA THR A 64 -8.07 28.05 1.07
C THR A 64 -8.13 28.04 2.59
N ASN A 65 -8.97 27.20 3.20
CA ASN A 65 -9.10 27.12 4.64
C ASN A 65 -7.91 26.34 5.26
N PRO A 66 -7.10 26.96 6.14
CA PRO A 66 -5.97 26.28 6.76
C PRO A 66 -6.38 25.10 7.64
N HIS A 67 -7.56 25.12 8.25
CA HIS A 67 -8.06 24.02 9.08
C HIS A 67 -8.35 22.77 8.25
N PHE A 68 -8.84 22.92 7.01
CA PHE A 68 -9.05 21.79 6.11
C PHE A 68 -7.73 21.05 5.85
N TRP A 69 -6.67 21.78 5.49
CA TRP A 69 -5.35 21.20 5.25
C TRP A 69 -4.74 20.56 6.49
N GLN A 70 -4.94 21.14 7.68
CA GLN A 70 -4.48 20.53 8.94
C GLN A 70 -5.14 19.18 9.19
N VAL A 71 -6.47 19.09 9.09
CA VAL A 71 -7.22 17.84 9.28
C VAL A 71 -6.82 16.81 8.22
N TYR A 72 -6.69 17.24 6.96
CA TYR A 72 -6.22 16.41 5.85
C TYR A 72 -4.82 15.84 6.16
N LEU A 73 -3.84 16.68 6.51
CA LEU A 73 -2.47 16.24 6.79
C LEU A 73 -2.40 15.28 7.99
N ILE A 74 -3.15 15.54 9.06
CA ILE A 74 -3.22 14.64 10.23
C ILE A 74 -3.78 13.29 9.83
N PHE A 75 -4.90 13.26 9.09
CA PHE A 75 -5.50 12.02 8.60
C PHE A 75 -4.51 11.22 7.74
N PHE A 76 -3.82 11.87 6.81
CA PHE A 76 -2.82 11.25 5.95
C PHE A 76 -1.58 10.75 6.71
N ALA A 77 -1.13 11.49 7.73
CA ALA A 77 -0.04 11.06 8.61
C ALA A 77 -0.44 9.81 9.40
N MET A 78 -1.65 9.77 9.95
CA MET A 78 -2.18 8.61 10.66
C MET A 78 -2.31 7.39 9.74
N MET A 79 -2.82 7.55 8.52
CA MET A 79 -2.87 6.48 7.51
C MET A 79 -1.48 5.94 7.18
N SER A 80 -0.52 6.84 6.99
CA SER A 80 0.87 6.49 6.66
C SER A 80 1.51 5.70 7.80
N LEU A 81 1.29 6.12 9.05
CA LEU A 81 1.78 5.43 10.25
C LEU A 81 1.12 4.05 10.39
N ALA A 82 -0.20 3.95 10.19
CA ALA A 82 -0.91 2.68 10.28
C ALA A 82 -0.39 1.67 9.25
N PHE A 83 -0.16 2.11 8.01
CA PHE A 83 0.44 1.25 6.97
C PHE A 83 1.87 0.85 7.33
N PHE A 84 2.68 1.79 7.83
CA PHE A 84 4.03 1.51 8.27
C PHE A 84 4.03 0.38 9.33
N LEU A 85 3.19 0.49 10.36
CA LEU A 85 3.05 -0.52 11.41
C LEU A 85 2.55 -1.86 10.84
N TYR A 86 1.58 -1.84 9.93
CA TYR A 86 1.09 -3.02 9.23
C TYR A 86 2.20 -3.75 8.47
N GLU A 87 3.05 -3.04 7.72
CA GLU A 87 4.16 -3.65 6.99
C GLU A 87 5.18 -4.26 7.96
N VAL A 88 5.59 -3.52 8.99
CA VAL A 88 6.58 -4.00 9.98
C VAL A 88 6.05 -5.26 10.69
N PHE A 89 4.82 -5.21 11.19
CA PHE A 89 4.19 -6.32 11.89
C PHE A 89 4.05 -7.54 10.98
N SER A 90 3.45 -7.36 9.79
CA SER A 90 3.23 -8.48 8.87
C SER A 90 4.54 -9.13 8.43
N VAL A 91 5.56 -8.35 8.12
CA VAL A 91 6.85 -8.88 7.68
C VAL A 91 7.60 -9.55 8.82
N SER A 92 7.59 -9.00 10.03
CA SER A 92 8.29 -9.62 11.17
C SER A 92 7.59 -10.88 11.69
N VAL A 93 6.26 -10.88 11.77
CA VAL A 93 5.48 -11.99 12.34
C VAL A 93 5.17 -13.05 11.30
N LEU A 94 4.67 -12.66 10.12
CA LEU A 94 4.23 -13.60 9.08
C LEU A 94 5.33 -13.90 8.04
N GLY A 95 6.40 -13.09 8.00
CA GLY A 95 7.44 -13.18 6.96
C GLY A 95 7.03 -12.53 5.62
N ALA A 96 5.81 -12.02 5.52
CA ALA A 96 5.25 -11.37 4.35
C ALA A 96 3.94 -10.66 4.70
N THR A 97 3.51 -9.69 3.89
CA THR A 97 2.16 -9.12 4.02
C THR A 97 1.11 -10.03 3.37
N PRO A 98 -0.15 -10.01 3.82
CA PRO A 98 -1.27 -10.73 3.20
C PRO A 98 -1.29 -10.73 1.67
N GLY A 99 -1.12 -9.57 1.03
CA GLY A 99 -1.03 -9.49 -0.43
C GLY A 99 0.19 -10.22 -1.00
N LYS A 100 1.35 -10.13 -0.33
CA LYS A 100 2.56 -10.87 -0.73
C LYS A 100 2.40 -12.38 -0.54
N ILE A 101 1.67 -12.82 0.49
CA ILE A 101 1.35 -14.22 0.75
C ILE A 101 0.51 -14.80 -0.41
N LEU A 102 -0.48 -14.05 -0.92
CA LEU A 102 -1.25 -14.47 -2.11
C LEU A 102 -0.33 -14.71 -3.33
N PHE A 103 0.65 -13.84 -3.53
CA PHE A 103 1.66 -13.98 -4.58
C PHE A 103 2.77 -14.98 -4.25
N LYS A 104 2.65 -15.71 -3.13
CA LYS A 104 3.66 -16.64 -2.59
C LYS A 104 5.05 -16.03 -2.45
N ILE A 105 5.11 -14.74 -2.13
CA ILE A 105 6.34 -14.00 -1.88
C ILE A 105 6.62 -14.06 -0.38
N LYS A 106 7.78 -14.59 -0.02
CA LYS A 106 8.34 -14.62 1.34
C LYS A 106 9.54 -13.69 1.42
N ILE A 107 9.65 -12.98 2.53
CA ILE A 107 10.76 -12.10 2.83
C ILE A 107 11.54 -12.73 3.99
N ALA A 108 12.81 -13.02 3.73
CA ALA A 108 13.68 -13.69 4.68
C ALA A 108 14.98 -12.92 4.89
N ASP A 109 15.70 -13.22 5.97
CA ASP A 109 17.10 -12.85 6.14
C ASP A 109 18.01 -13.72 5.25
N ARG A 110 19.32 -13.50 5.32
CA ARG A 110 20.32 -14.28 4.57
C ARG A 110 20.39 -15.75 4.98
N GLU A 111 19.92 -16.07 6.19
CA GLU A 111 19.86 -17.43 6.73
C GLU A 111 18.51 -18.11 6.41
N GLY A 112 17.63 -17.46 5.65
CA GLY A 112 16.33 -17.99 5.25
C GLY A 112 15.24 -17.90 6.33
N ARG A 113 15.53 -17.26 7.47
CA ARG A 113 14.57 -17.05 8.56
C ARG A 113 13.74 -15.80 8.32
N LYS A 114 12.64 -15.64 9.05
CA LYS A 114 11.84 -14.41 9.03
C LYS A 114 12.71 -13.22 9.47
N LEU A 115 12.44 -12.05 8.90
CA LEU A 115 13.09 -10.82 9.34
C LEU A 115 12.73 -10.53 10.80
N ASN A 116 13.74 -10.23 11.62
CA ASN A 116 13.49 -9.67 12.94
C ASN A 116 12.82 -8.28 12.83
N PHE A 117 12.25 -7.82 13.94
CA PHE A 117 11.54 -6.55 13.99
C PHE A 117 12.40 -5.37 13.50
N TYR A 118 13.66 -5.31 13.91
CA TYR A 118 14.59 -4.24 13.53
C TYR A 118 14.81 -4.16 12.01
N ASN A 119 15.08 -5.29 11.36
CA ASN A 119 15.30 -5.33 9.92
C ASN A 119 13.99 -5.07 9.15
N ALA A 120 12.84 -5.54 9.64
CA ALA A 120 11.53 -5.22 9.08
C ALA A 120 11.21 -3.71 9.19
N PHE A 121 11.55 -3.08 10.32
CA PHE A 121 11.42 -1.65 10.56
C PHE A 121 12.32 -0.84 9.62
N LYS A 122 13.61 -1.19 9.54
CA LYS A 122 14.56 -0.58 8.60
C LYS A 122 14.09 -0.70 7.17
N ARG A 123 13.61 -1.88 6.74
CA ARG A 123 13.04 -2.10 5.41
C ARG A 123 11.86 -1.16 5.14
N SER A 124 10.96 -1.00 6.12
CA SER A 124 9.77 -0.16 6.01
C SER A 124 10.09 1.33 5.94
N ILE A 125 11.12 1.80 6.66
CA ILE A 125 11.65 3.16 6.55
C ILE A 125 12.14 3.43 5.12
N TYR A 126 12.90 2.52 4.53
CA TYR A 126 13.40 2.72 3.17
C TYR A 126 12.27 2.65 2.14
N LEU A 127 11.24 1.85 2.37
CA LEU A 127 10.03 1.90 1.54
C LEU A 127 9.32 3.26 1.65
N PHE A 128 9.27 3.85 2.85
CA PHE A 128 8.75 5.19 3.10
C PHE A 128 9.52 6.24 2.32
N TRP A 129 10.85 6.30 2.48
CA TRP A 129 11.72 7.28 1.84
C TRP A 129 11.81 7.18 0.32
N PHE A 130 11.84 5.97 -0.25
CA PHE A 130 12.01 5.77 -1.70
C PHE A 130 10.70 5.74 -2.49
N GLY A 131 9.62 6.25 -1.89
CA GLY A 131 8.47 6.73 -2.64
C GLY A 131 7.23 5.83 -2.62
N TYR A 132 7.07 4.93 -1.66
CA TYR A 132 5.76 4.25 -1.52
C TYR A 132 4.76 5.07 -0.70
N TYR A 133 5.21 5.97 0.16
CA TYR A 133 4.40 6.57 1.23
C TYR A 133 4.38 8.10 1.26
N PHE A 134 4.71 8.76 0.14
CA PHE A 134 4.35 10.17 -0.02
C PHE A 134 2.83 10.28 -0.30
N TYR A 135 2.02 9.82 0.65
CA TYR A 135 0.56 9.86 0.58
C TYR A 135 0.01 11.29 0.54
N ILE A 136 0.85 12.29 0.84
CA ILE A 136 0.55 13.71 0.62
C ILE A 136 0.04 13.95 -0.81
N PHE A 137 0.55 13.19 -1.80
CA PHE A 137 0.13 13.23 -3.21
C PHE A 137 -0.71 12.01 -3.61
N THR A 138 -1.76 11.68 -2.84
CA THR A 138 -2.79 10.68 -3.22
C THR A 138 -2.22 9.31 -3.65
N PHE A 139 -3.04 8.44 -4.24
CA PHE A 139 -2.61 7.16 -4.82
C PHE A 139 -1.59 7.29 -5.98
N HIS A 140 -1.44 8.48 -6.55
CA HIS A 140 -0.51 8.77 -7.63
C HIS A 140 0.94 8.67 -7.16
N GLY A 141 1.25 9.16 -5.95
CA GLY A 141 2.58 9.04 -5.34
C GLY A 141 3.05 7.59 -5.23
N PHE A 142 2.13 6.69 -4.87
CA PHE A 142 2.38 5.25 -4.80
C PHE A 142 2.82 4.66 -6.15
N ILE A 143 2.09 4.96 -7.22
CA ILE A 143 2.39 4.44 -8.57
C ILE A 143 3.71 5.01 -9.08
N ILE A 144 3.91 6.32 -8.96
CA ILE A 144 5.10 7.02 -9.46
C ILE A 144 6.35 6.55 -8.71
N GLY A 145 6.29 6.48 -7.38
CA GLY A 145 7.45 6.05 -6.58
C GLY A 145 7.77 4.56 -6.75
N TYR A 146 6.76 3.71 -6.94
CA TYR A 146 6.99 2.33 -7.37
C TYR A 146 7.71 2.29 -8.72
N TRP A 147 7.23 3.06 -9.69
CA TRP A 147 7.80 3.11 -11.03
C TRP A 147 9.25 3.61 -11.03
N LEU A 148 9.57 4.66 -10.26
CA LEU A 148 10.94 5.15 -10.07
C LEU A 148 11.82 4.06 -9.44
N SER A 149 11.33 3.41 -8.38
CA SER A 149 12.02 2.29 -7.73
C SER A 149 12.23 1.11 -8.69
N SER A 150 11.29 0.89 -9.62
CA SER A 150 11.38 -0.15 -10.64
C SER A 150 12.53 0.10 -11.63
N ARG A 151 12.82 1.38 -11.94
CA ARG A 151 13.97 1.78 -12.76
C ARG A 151 15.28 1.50 -12.05
N TYR A 152 15.34 1.75 -10.73
CA TYR A 152 16.49 1.38 -9.91
C TYR A 152 16.70 -0.14 -9.89
N TYR A 153 15.61 -0.90 -9.69
CA TYR A 153 15.63 -2.36 -9.72
C TYR A 153 16.18 -2.91 -11.05
N LYS A 154 15.80 -2.33 -12.20
CA LYS A 154 16.35 -2.75 -13.50
C LYS A 154 17.88 -2.64 -13.58
N LYS A 155 18.47 -1.66 -12.90
CA LYS A 155 19.92 -1.42 -12.95
C LYS A 155 20.69 -2.32 -11.99
N ARG A 156 20.15 -2.63 -10.81
CA ARG A 156 20.88 -3.31 -9.73
C ARG A 156 20.36 -4.71 -9.36
N GLY A 157 19.23 -5.15 -9.92
CA GLY A 157 18.62 -6.46 -9.61
C GLY A 157 18.00 -6.57 -8.20
N THR A 158 18.10 -5.53 -7.39
CA THR A 158 17.53 -5.47 -6.04
C THR A 158 16.93 -4.11 -5.76
N PHE A 159 15.93 -4.06 -4.87
CA PHE A 159 15.37 -2.79 -4.43
C PHE A 159 16.14 -2.23 -3.24
N ARG A 160 16.13 -0.89 -3.10
CA ARG A 160 16.86 -0.19 -2.05
C ARG A 160 16.45 -0.61 -0.64
N TRP A 161 15.16 -0.86 -0.42
CA TRP A 161 14.68 -1.30 0.88
C TRP A 161 15.10 -2.73 1.20
N ASP A 162 15.20 -3.62 0.21
CA ASP A 162 15.68 -4.98 0.46
C ASP A 162 17.19 -5.00 0.72
N GLN A 163 17.95 -4.16 0.00
CA GLN A 163 19.37 -3.96 0.25
C GLN A 163 19.64 -3.38 1.64
N ALA A 164 18.82 -2.42 2.08
CA ALA A 164 19.01 -1.78 3.38
C ALA A 164 18.76 -2.70 4.57
N SER A 165 17.84 -3.65 4.44
CA SER A 165 17.49 -4.62 5.49
C SER A 165 18.17 -5.99 5.32
N ASP A 166 19.11 -6.11 4.37
CA ASP A 166 19.75 -7.38 4.02
C ASP A 166 18.76 -8.54 3.77
N SER A 167 17.58 -8.20 3.23
CA SER A 167 16.50 -9.16 3.05
C SER A 167 16.56 -9.84 1.68
N ILE A 168 16.33 -11.14 1.68
CA ILE A 168 16.20 -11.96 0.48
C ILE A 168 14.71 -12.18 0.19
N ILE A 169 14.35 -12.14 -1.09
CA ILE A 169 12.99 -12.36 -1.56
C ILE A 169 12.91 -13.70 -2.26
N ASN A 170 12.10 -14.59 -1.70
CA ASN A 170 11.82 -15.90 -2.27
C ASN A 170 10.37 -15.91 -2.76
N GLN A 171 10.15 -16.24 -4.03
CA GLN A 171 8.81 -16.42 -4.57
C GLN A 171 8.67 -17.84 -5.10
N GLU A 172 7.71 -18.59 -4.55
CA GLU A 172 7.36 -19.89 -5.09
C GLU A 172 6.66 -19.74 -6.46
N THR A 173 6.79 -20.73 -7.33
CA THR A 173 6.14 -20.71 -8.64
C THR A 173 4.62 -20.72 -8.49
N LEU A 174 3.99 -19.73 -9.12
CA LEU A 174 2.54 -19.62 -9.23
C LEU A 174 2.11 -19.96 -10.65
N THR A 175 1.03 -20.74 -10.77
CA THR A 175 0.38 -21.01 -12.06
C THR A 175 -0.02 -19.70 -12.74
N ARG A 176 0.05 -19.65 -14.07
CA ARG A 176 -0.28 -18.46 -14.86
C ARG A 176 -1.71 -17.97 -14.59
N THR A 177 -2.66 -18.87 -14.39
CA THR A 177 -4.06 -18.55 -14.06
C THR A 177 -4.18 -17.83 -12.71
N ARG A 178 -3.59 -18.39 -11.63
CA ARG A 178 -3.57 -17.74 -10.31
C ARG A 178 -2.96 -16.35 -10.37
N LYS A 179 -1.85 -16.17 -11.10
CA LYS A 179 -1.24 -14.83 -11.29
C LYS A 179 -2.20 -13.85 -11.96
N ARG A 180 -2.94 -14.27 -13.00
CA ARG A 180 -3.93 -13.40 -13.66
C ARG A 180 -5.07 -13.02 -12.70
N VAL A 181 -5.60 -13.99 -11.96
CA VAL A 181 -6.67 -13.76 -10.97
C VAL A 181 -6.22 -12.77 -9.89
N TYR A 182 -5.04 -12.95 -9.30
CA TYR A 182 -4.56 -12.04 -8.25
C TYR A 182 -4.25 -10.64 -8.77
N ARG A 183 -3.79 -10.51 -10.04
CA ARG A 183 -3.62 -9.20 -10.68
C ARG A 183 -4.96 -8.53 -10.94
N PHE A 184 -5.96 -9.28 -11.38
CA PHE A 184 -7.32 -8.77 -11.54
C PHE A 184 -7.91 -8.29 -10.21
N LEU A 185 -7.80 -9.10 -9.15
CA LEU A 185 -8.17 -8.71 -7.80
C LEU A 185 -7.45 -7.42 -7.36
N ALA A 186 -6.13 -7.36 -7.57
CA ALA A 186 -5.33 -6.18 -7.24
C ALA A 186 -5.76 -4.92 -8.01
N MET A 187 -6.19 -5.06 -9.28
CA MET A 187 -6.77 -3.95 -10.06
C MET A 187 -8.12 -3.51 -9.49
N CYS A 188 -9.01 -4.44 -9.13
CA CYS A 188 -10.28 -4.11 -8.47
C CYS A 188 -10.05 -3.39 -7.13
N CYS A 189 -9.15 -3.91 -6.29
CA CYS A 189 -8.73 -3.28 -5.04
C CYS A 189 -8.22 -1.84 -5.25
N LEU A 190 -7.35 -1.64 -6.25
CA LEU A 190 -6.83 -0.32 -6.58
C LEU A 190 -7.92 0.63 -7.09
N PHE A 191 -8.83 0.14 -7.94
CA PHE A 191 -9.95 0.91 -8.46
C PHE A 191 -10.85 1.40 -7.32
N VAL A 192 -11.23 0.51 -6.39
CA VAL A 192 -12.04 0.89 -5.22
C VAL A 192 -11.33 1.94 -4.36
N CYS A 193 -10.01 1.82 -4.19
CA CYS A 193 -9.25 2.81 -3.44
C CYS A 193 -9.19 4.18 -4.15
N MET A 194 -9.19 4.21 -5.48
CA MET A 194 -9.19 5.45 -6.28
C MET A 194 -10.53 6.18 -6.29
N VAL A 195 -11.63 5.51 -5.94
CA VAL A 195 -12.94 6.17 -5.82
C VAL A 195 -12.88 7.16 -4.65
N PRO A 196 -13.12 8.46 -4.89
CA PRO A 196 -13.02 9.45 -3.83
C PRO A 196 -14.02 9.14 -2.70
N VAL A 197 -13.51 9.07 -1.47
CA VAL A 197 -14.28 8.83 -0.23
C VAL A 197 -15.58 9.66 -0.13
N PRO A 198 -15.64 10.95 -0.56
CA PRO A 198 -16.88 11.72 -0.60
C PRO A 198 -18.03 11.08 -1.39
N GLU A 199 -17.76 10.37 -2.49
CA GLU A 199 -18.80 9.74 -3.30
C GLU A 199 -19.39 8.49 -2.61
N ILE A 200 -18.53 7.73 -1.91
CA ILE A 200 -18.92 6.52 -1.18
C ILE A 200 -19.71 6.89 0.07
N SER A 201 -19.27 7.90 0.84
CA SER A 201 -20.00 8.36 2.03
C SER A 201 -21.35 9.00 1.69
N PHE A 202 -21.45 9.73 0.55
CA PHE A 202 -22.71 10.27 0.06
C PHE A 202 -23.70 9.16 -0.36
N SER A 203 -23.22 8.14 -1.06
CA SER A 203 -24.05 7.01 -1.51
C SER A 203 -24.58 6.19 -0.32
N ILE A 204 -23.71 5.84 0.64
CA ILE A 204 -24.09 5.08 1.85
C ILE A 204 -25.00 5.91 2.75
N GLY A 205 -24.71 7.21 2.93
CA GLY A 205 -25.58 8.12 3.69
C GLY A 205 -26.99 8.23 3.09
N SER A 206 -27.11 8.24 1.76
CA SER A 206 -28.42 8.21 1.09
C SER A 206 -29.15 6.88 1.26
N LEU A 207 -28.41 5.76 1.29
CA LEU A 207 -28.97 4.43 1.42
C LEU A 207 -29.49 4.18 2.84
N ILE A 208 -28.72 4.58 3.85
CA ILE A 208 -29.13 4.51 5.26
C ILE A 208 -30.32 5.45 5.52
N GLY A 209 -30.32 6.65 4.93
CA GLY A 209 -31.46 7.57 5.03
C GLY A 209 -32.75 7.05 4.38
N LYS A 210 -32.65 6.19 3.36
CA LYS A 210 -33.80 5.53 2.71
C LYS A 210 -34.29 4.29 3.46
N LEU A 211 -33.44 3.65 4.26
CA LEU A 211 -33.79 2.49 5.09
C LEU A 211 -34.31 2.90 6.48
N ALA A 212 -34.08 4.16 6.88
CA ALA A 212 -34.57 4.74 8.14
C ALA A 212 -35.92 5.49 8.00
N LEU A 213 -36.56 5.41 6.83
CA LEU A 213 -37.92 5.85 6.51
C LEU A 213 -38.78 4.63 6.19
#